data_AF-A0A2Z2PYE4-F1
#
_entry.id   AF-A0A2Z2PYE4-F1
#
_cell.length_a   1.000
_cell.length_b   1.000
_cell.length_c   1.000
_cell.angle_alpha   90.00
_cell.angle_beta   90.00
_cell.angle_gamma   90.00
#
_symmetry.space_group_name_H-M   'P 1'
#
loop_
_entity.id
_entity.type
_entity.pdbx_description
1 polymer ?
#
loop_
_entity_poly.entity_id
_entity_poly.type
_entity_poly.pdbx_seq_one_letter_code
_entity_poly.pdbx_strand_id
1 'polypeptide(L)'
;MASLDLDWACEEFIKTYGASPQLETGEVIQTNNGLLYLYGKGSLSQRIHDTHLKFKEKEELSFTTIKPAEMKAQQSDLTYYVAIFQSNYFLCVSNPEKGFLRCHNRPFLYPIVAHGSMS
;
A
#
# COMPACT_ATOMS: atom_id res chain seq x y z
N MET A 1 3.33 17.26 -10.02
CA MET A 1 1.93 17.63 -9.69
C MET A 1 1.09 16.38 -9.39
N ALA A 2 1.47 15.57 -8.39
CA ALA A 2 0.65 14.44 -7.91
C ALA A 2 1.15 13.89 -6.54
N SER A 3 1.82 14.73 -5.74
CA SER A 3 1.99 14.42 -4.32
C SER A 3 0.93 15.23 -3.57
N LEU A 4 0.27 14.58 -2.62
CA LEU A 4 -0.33 15.22 -1.44
C LEU A 4 -1.72 15.83 -1.62
N ASP A 5 -2.67 15.03 -2.07
CA ASP A 5 -3.87 14.95 -1.24
C ASP A 5 -4.20 13.48 -0.98
N LEU A 6 -3.40 12.88 -0.09
CA LEU A 6 -3.67 11.52 0.39
C LEU A 6 -5.02 11.46 1.10
N ASP A 7 -5.49 12.57 1.66
CA ASP A 7 -6.80 12.63 2.32
C ASP A 7 -7.90 12.54 1.26
N TRP A 8 -7.83 13.33 0.19
CA TRP A 8 -8.73 13.18 -0.97
C TRP A 8 -8.67 11.79 -1.59
N ALA A 9 -7.47 11.20 -1.76
CA ALA A 9 -7.34 9.86 -2.30
C ALA A 9 -7.98 8.79 -1.40
N CYS A 10 -7.90 8.96 -0.08
CA CYS A 10 -8.60 8.11 0.89
C CYS A 10 -10.12 8.27 0.75
N GLU A 11 -10.62 9.50 0.64
CA GLU A 11 -12.05 9.77 0.47
C GLU A 11 -12.61 9.14 -0.81
N GLU A 12 -11.88 9.28 -1.93
CA GLU A 12 -12.29 8.69 -3.21
C GLU A 12 -12.21 7.16 -3.20
N PHE A 13 -11.21 6.58 -2.52
CA PHE A 13 -11.16 5.14 -2.29
C PHE A 13 -12.40 4.67 -1.52
N ILE A 14 -12.74 5.35 -0.41
CA ILE A 14 -13.89 4.99 0.43
C ILE A 14 -15.21 5.17 -0.33
N LYS A 15 -15.36 6.20 -1.17
CA LYS A 15 -16.52 6.35 -2.07
C LYS A 15 -16.63 5.20 -3.06
N THR A 16 -15.51 4.76 -3.62
CA THR A 16 -15.48 3.76 -4.69
C THR A 16 -15.71 2.35 -4.16
N TYR A 17 -15.05 1.99 -3.05
CA TYR A 17 -15.04 0.62 -2.53
C TYR A 17 -15.82 0.45 -1.22
N GLY A 18 -16.18 1.54 -0.54
CA GLY A 18 -16.80 1.52 0.79
C GLY A 18 -15.78 1.59 1.94
N ALA A 19 -16.28 1.66 3.17
CA ALA A 19 -15.45 1.78 4.38
C ALA A 19 -14.86 0.44 4.87
N SER A 20 -15.36 -0.70 4.37
CA SER A 20 -14.82 -2.03 4.70
C SER A 20 -15.01 -3.02 3.55
N PRO A 21 -14.39 -2.77 2.38
CA PRO A 21 -14.57 -3.64 1.23
C PRO A 21 -14.02 -5.04 1.49
N GLN A 22 -14.81 -6.04 1.10
CA GLN A 22 -14.37 -7.43 1.06
C GLN A 22 -13.84 -7.76 -0.34
N LEU A 23 -12.59 -8.19 -0.42
CA LEU A 23 -11.93 -8.62 -1.64
C LEU A 23 -12.35 -10.03 -2.04
N GLU A 24 -12.09 -10.42 -3.29
CA GLU A 24 -12.37 -11.79 -3.79
C GLU A 24 -11.61 -12.87 -2.99
N THR A 25 -10.50 -12.49 -2.34
CA THR A 25 -9.73 -13.36 -1.44
C THR A 25 -10.42 -13.61 -0.10
N GLY A 26 -11.51 -12.90 0.20
CA GLY A 26 -12.18 -12.88 1.51
C GLY A 26 -11.56 -11.90 2.51
N GLU A 27 -10.50 -11.19 2.11
CA GLU A 27 -9.88 -10.16 2.92
C GLU A 27 -10.79 -8.95 3.08
N VAL A 28 -10.84 -8.40 4.30
CA VAL A 28 -11.60 -7.18 4.58
C VAL A 28 -10.62 -6.05 4.80
N ILE A 29 -10.66 -5.07 3.91
CA ILE A 29 -9.87 -3.83 4.03
C ILE A 29 -10.43 -2.99 5.19
N GLN A 30 -9.54 -2.45 6.01
CA GLN A 30 -9.85 -1.64 7.19
C GLN A 30 -9.51 -0.18 6.89
N THR A 31 -10.46 0.61 6.37
CA THR A 31 -10.19 2.01 5.97
C THR A 31 -10.13 3.00 7.15
N ASN A 32 -10.55 2.56 8.33
CA ASN A 32 -10.38 3.28 9.60
C ASN A 32 -8.94 3.20 10.13
N ASN A 33 -8.13 2.28 9.59
CA ASN A 33 -6.73 2.18 9.91
C ASN A 33 -5.89 3.12 9.03
N GLY A 34 -4.75 3.56 9.54
CA GLY A 34 -3.79 4.33 8.75
C GLY A 34 -3.27 3.57 7.53
N LEU A 35 -2.84 4.33 6.53
CA LEU A 35 -2.23 3.79 5.31
C LEU A 35 -0.93 3.04 5.61
N LEU A 36 -0.70 1.99 4.83
CA LEU A 36 0.57 1.31 4.71
C LEU A 36 1.24 1.67 3.39
N TYR A 37 2.56 1.76 3.42
CA TYR A 37 3.38 2.15 2.28
C TYR A 37 4.35 1.04 1.90
N LEU A 38 4.39 0.72 0.62
CA LEU A 38 5.42 -0.10 -0.01
C LEU A 38 6.32 0.82 -0.82
N TYR A 39 7.62 0.70 -0.60
CA TYR A 39 8.63 1.49 -1.31
C TYR A 39 9.49 0.61 -2.21
N GLY A 40 9.99 1.20 -3.29
CA GLY A 40 10.92 0.54 -4.19
C GLY A 40 11.54 1.52 -5.20
N LYS A 41 12.32 0.96 -6.11
CA LYS A 41 12.82 1.69 -7.29
C LYS A 41 11.69 1.89 -8.31
N GLY A 42 11.97 2.60 -9.40
CA GLY A 42 11.01 2.85 -10.48
C GLY A 42 10.32 1.59 -11.05
N SER A 43 10.95 0.40 -10.95
CA SER A 43 10.34 -0.87 -11.34
C SER A 43 9.10 -1.27 -10.52
N LEU A 44 8.89 -0.70 -9.34
CA LEU A 44 7.66 -0.91 -8.55
C LEU A 44 6.41 -0.50 -9.33
N SER A 45 6.49 0.55 -10.15
CA SER A 45 5.38 1.00 -11.00
C SER A 45 4.89 -0.07 -11.99
N GLN A 46 5.77 -0.99 -12.42
CA GLN A 46 5.43 -2.06 -13.35
C GLN A 46 4.52 -3.14 -12.72
N ARG A 47 4.30 -3.06 -11.41
CA ARG A 47 3.39 -3.95 -10.67
C ARG A 47 1.96 -3.41 -10.56
N ILE A 48 1.72 -2.20 -11.06
CA ILE A 48 0.43 -1.52 -10.95
C ILE A 48 -0.36 -1.74 -12.25
N HIS A 49 -1.61 -2.18 -12.11
CA HIS A 49 -2.57 -2.37 -13.19
C HIS A 49 -3.88 -1.70 -12.80
N ASP A 50 -4.33 -0.70 -13.56
CA ASP A 50 -5.63 -0.03 -13.38
C ASP A 50 -5.98 0.23 -11.91
N THR A 51 -5.10 0.94 -11.18
CA THR A 51 -5.22 1.26 -9.74
C THR A 51 -5.09 0.09 -8.75
N HIS A 52 -4.56 -1.05 -9.19
CA HIS A 52 -4.32 -2.21 -8.32
C HIS A 52 -2.85 -2.60 -8.30
N LEU A 53 -2.34 -2.95 -7.12
CA LEU A 53 -1.04 -3.57 -6.94
C LEU A 53 -1.16 -5.08 -7.13
N LYS A 54 -0.39 -5.62 -8.08
CA LYS A 54 -0.31 -7.06 -8.30
C LYS A 54 0.61 -7.73 -7.28
N PHE A 55 0.00 -8.58 -6.46
CA PHE A 55 0.71 -9.52 -5.59
C PHE A 55 0.95 -10.82 -6.36
N LYS A 56 2.18 -11.33 -6.29
CA LYS A 56 2.51 -12.65 -6.85
C LYS A 56 2.16 -13.75 -5.85
N GLU A 57 2.05 -14.97 -6.36
CA GLU A 57 1.85 -16.15 -5.53
C GLU A 57 3.02 -16.34 -4.56
N LYS A 58 2.73 -16.60 -3.27
CA LYS A 58 3.73 -16.85 -2.20
C LYS A 58 4.76 -15.72 -2.05
N GLU A 59 4.37 -14.50 -2.41
CA GLU A 59 5.21 -13.33 -2.25
C GLU A 59 5.01 -12.73 -0.86
N GLU A 60 6.12 -12.48 -0.17
CA GLU A 60 6.14 -11.69 1.06
C GLU A 60 6.55 -10.27 0.71
N LEU A 61 5.69 -9.30 1.06
CA LEU A 61 5.98 -7.89 0.89
C LEU A 61 5.96 -7.18 2.24
N SER A 62 6.99 -6.38 2.47
CA SER A 62 7.12 -5.53 3.64
C SER A 62 6.56 -4.14 3.38
N PHE A 63 5.69 -3.71 4.27
CA PHE A 63 5.11 -2.38 4.29
C PHE A 63 5.48 -1.66 5.59
N THR A 64 5.39 -0.33 5.57
CA THR A 64 5.64 0.52 6.74
C THR A 64 4.55 1.59 6.86
N THR A 65 4.44 2.22 8.03
CA THR A 65 3.59 3.40 8.24
C THR A 65 4.33 4.72 7.98
N ILE A 66 5.64 4.69 7.69
CA ILE A 66 6.44 5.89 7.40
C ILE A 66 5.94 6.50 6.10
N LYS A 67 5.59 7.80 6.12
CA LYS A 67 5.04 8.52 4.95
C LYS A 67 6.10 8.80 3.89
N PRO A 68 5.74 9.01 2.61
CA PRO A 68 6.71 9.18 1.52
C PRO A 68 7.69 10.34 1.74
N ALA A 69 7.22 11.46 2.31
CA ALA A 69 8.07 12.60 2.61
C ALA A 69 9.14 12.29 3.68
N GLU A 70 8.78 11.48 4.70
CA GLU A 70 9.68 11.04 5.76
C GLU A 70 10.65 9.97 5.24
N MET A 71 10.17 9.01 4.44
CA MET A 71 11.00 7.95 3.86
C MET A 71 12.07 8.52 2.94
N LYS A 72 11.73 9.50 2.10
CA LYS A 72 12.70 10.19 1.21
C LYS A 72 13.86 10.81 2.00
N ALA A 73 13.63 11.30 3.21
CA ALA A 73 14.67 11.87 4.05
C ALA A 73 15.60 10.79 4.65
N GLN A 74 15.14 9.55 4.77
CA GLN A 74 15.88 8.44 5.37
C GLN A 74 16.59 7.56 4.34
N GLN A 75 15.99 7.35 3.17
CA GLN A 75 16.48 6.44 2.13
C GLN A 75 16.33 7.07 0.75
N SER A 76 17.45 7.51 0.18
CA SER A 76 17.49 8.24 -1.11
C SER A 76 17.45 7.32 -2.34
N ASP A 77 17.67 6.02 -2.17
CA ASP A 77 17.69 5.02 -3.23
C ASP A 77 16.29 4.49 -3.60
N LEU A 78 15.32 4.69 -2.71
CA LEU A 78 13.90 4.45 -2.98
C LEU A 78 13.33 5.63 -3.77
N THR A 79 12.75 5.35 -4.93
CA THR A 79 12.29 6.41 -5.86
C THR A 79 10.79 6.37 -6.11
N TYR A 80 10.08 5.36 -5.59
CA TYR A 80 8.66 5.14 -5.86
C TYR A 80 7.95 4.58 -4.63
N TYR A 81 6.68 4.95 -4.46
CA TYR A 81 5.84 4.44 -3.38
C TYR A 81 4.48 3.97 -3.90
N VAL A 82 3.87 3.06 -3.14
CA VAL A 82 2.46 2.65 -3.25
C VAL A 82 1.85 2.74 -1.85
N ALA A 83 0.70 3.39 -1.74
CA ALA A 83 -0.07 3.55 -0.52
C ALA A 83 -1.36 2.71 -0.59
N ILE A 84 -1.64 1.96 0.48
CA ILE A 84 -2.80 1.09 0.58
C ILE A 84 -3.43 1.18 1.97
N PHE A 85 -4.73 0.90 2.08
CA PHE A 85 -5.31 0.51 3.37
C PHE A 85 -4.93 -0.93 3.71
N GLN A 86 -4.72 -1.22 4.99
CA GLN A 86 -4.45 -2.58 5.44
C GLN A 86 -5.71 -3.45 5.47
N SER A 87 -5.57 -4.73 5.17
CA SER A 87 -6.60 -5.75 5.42
C SER A 87 -6.32 -6.52 6.71
N ASN A 88 -7.26 -7.37 7.11
CA ASN A 88 -7.10 -8.34 8.20
C ASN A 88 -5.99 -9.38 7.97
N TYR A 89 -5.32 -9.40 6.82
CA TYR A 89 -4.24 -10.34 6.49
C TYR A 89 -2.83 -9.72 6.59
N PHE A 90 -2.72 -8.48 7.05
CA PHE A 90 -1.43 -7.88 7.40
C PHE A 90 -1.06 -8.21 8.85
N LEU A 91 0.15 -8.70 9.06
CA LEU A 91 0.75 -8.98 10.36
C LEU A 91 1.76 -7.88 10.69
N CYS A 92 1.65 -7.28 11.88
CA CYS A 92 2.68 -6.40 12.40
C CYS A 92 3.86 -7.24 12.90
N VAL A 93 5.06 -7.02 12.36
CA VAL A 93 6.25 -7.86 12.62
C VAL A 93 7.40 -7.12 13.30
N SER A 94 7.35 -5.80 13.41
CA SER A 94 8.36 -5.01 14.10
C SER A 94 7.72 -3.90 14.93
N ASN A 95 8.21 -3.73 16.15
CA ASN A 95 7.79 -2.73 17.12
C ASN A 95 9.09 -2.19 17.75
N PRO A 96 9.38 -0.88 17.74
CA PRO A 96 8.49 0.28 17.53
C PRO A 96 8.27 0.72 16.08
N GLU A 97 9.18 0.38 15.16
CA GLU A 97 9.04 0.71 13.74
C GLU A 97 8.05 -0.27 13.12
N LYS A 98 6.76 0.10 13.07
CA LYS A 98 5.66 -0.78 12.61
C LYS A 98 5.87 -1.23 11.16
N GLY A 99 6.53 -2.37 11.01
CA GLY A 99 6.68 -3.09 9.75
C GLY A 99 5.54 -4.11 9.65
N PHE A 100 4.96 -4.22 8.46
CA PHE A 100 3.85 -5.12 8.20
C PHE A 100 4.23 -6.08 7.10
N LEU A 101 4.00 -7.37 7.33
CA LEU A 101 4.07 -8.39 6.30
C LEU A 101 2.66 -8.80 5.93
N ARG A 102 2.41 -8.93 4.63
CA ARG A 102 1.26 -9.66 4.13
C ARG A 102 1.74 -10.89 3.40
N CYS A 103 1.27 -12.04 3.82
CA CYS A 103 1.52 -13.32 3.18
C CYS A 103 0.23 -13.74 2.47
N HIS A 104 0.32 -14.03 1.17
CA HIS A 104 -0.81 -14.58 0.43
C HIS A 104 -0.37 -15.72 -0.50
N ASN A 105 -1.19 -16.76 -0.58
CA ASN A 105 -0.86 -17.99 -1.32
C ASN A 105 -1.38 -18.00 -2.75
N ARG A 106 -1.96 -16.90 -3.24
CA ARG A 106 -2.48 -16.77 -4.61
C ARG A 106 -2.18 -15.39 -5.19
N PRO A 107 -2.03 -15.25 -6.52
CA PRO A 107 -1.93 -13.93 -7.13
C PRO A 107 -3.27 -13.20 -7.00
N PHE A 108 -3.22 -11.90 -6.68
CA PHE A 108 -4.41 -11.05 -6.57
C PHE A 108 -4.07 -9.59 -6.86
N LEU A 109 -5.08 -8.82 -7.26
CA LEU A 109 -5.00 -7.38 -7.51
C LEU A 109 -5.53 -6.61 -6.30
N TYR A 110 -4.64 -6.01 -5.53
CA TYR A 110 -5.04 -5.26 -4.34
C TYR A 110 -5.28 -3.79 -4.68
N PRO A 111 -6.44 -3.20 -4.33
CA PRO A 111 -6.74 -1.82 -4.68
C PRO A 111 -5.79 -0.87 -3.94
N ILE A 112 -5.26 0.11 -4.66
CA ILE A 112 -4.35 1.10 -4.11
C ILE A 112 -5.08 2.40 -3.82
N VAL A 113 -4.63 3.12 -2.79
CA VAL A 113 -5.11 4.46 -2.48
C VAL A 113 -4.38 5.47 -3.34
N ALA A 114 -3.06 5.36 -3.41
CA ALA A 114 -2.22 6.24 -4.21
C ALA A 114 -0.89 5.57 -4.57
N HIS A 115 -0.21 6.10 -5.56
CA HIS A 115 1.16 5.72 -5.90
C HIS A 115 1.86 6.87 -6.61
N GLY A 116 3.19 6.89 -6.58
CA GLY A 116 3.92 7.95 -7.27
C GLY A 116 5.43 7.91 -7.09
N SER A 117 6.10 8.74 -7.88
CA SER A 117 7.52 9.01 -7.73
C SER A 117 7.76 9.82 -6.45
N MET A 118 8.85 9.51 -5.75
CA MET A 118 9.35 10.29 -4.61
C MET A 118 10.42 11.32 -5.01
N SER A 119 10.68 11.46 -6.31
CA SER A 119 11.60 12.45 -6.91
C SER A 119 11.42 13.87 -6.38
#